data_AF-A1HNE3-F1
#
_entry.id   AF-A1HNE3-F1
#
_cell.length_a   1.000
_cell.length_b   1.000
_cell.length_c   1.000
_cell.angle_alpha   90.00
_cell.angle_beta   90.00
_cell.angle_gamma   90.00
#
_symmetry.space_group_name_H-M   'P 1'
#
loop_
_entity.id
_entity.type
_entity.pdbx_description
1 polymer ?
#
loop_
_entity_poly.entity_id
_entity_poly.type
_entity_poly.pdbx_seq_one_letter_code
_entity_poly.pdbx_strand_id
1 'polypeptide(L)' 'MSTNKVPKMFDVVRLKDGREGTIIDISERNGNKAFVIEFDPLDPNIEVEWIEPNEVKEVVWEFKE' A
#
# COMPACT_ATOMS: atom_id res chain seq x y z
N MET A 1 -17.60 -4.19 6.37
CA MET A 1 -16.90 -5.23 7.16
C MET A 1 -15.43 -5.10 6.80
N SER A 2 -14.59 -4.61 7.71
CA SER A 2 -13.13 -4.63 7.50
C SER A 2 -12.69 -6.07 7.72
N THR A 3 -12.59 -6.82 6.63
CA THR A 3 -11.90 -8.10 6.66
C THR A 3 -10.45 -7.81 6.99
N ASN A 4 -9.87 -8.48 7.99
CA ASN A 4 -8.44 -8.46 8.30
C ASN A 4 -7.65 -9.12 7.16
N LYS A 5 -7.74 -8.58 5.94
CA LYS A 5 -7.04 -9.07 4.77
C LYS A 5 -5.64 -8.48 4.76
N VAL A 6 -4.67 -9.34 4.50
CA VAL A 6 -3.27 -8.94 4.32
C VAL A 6 -3.15 -8.33 2.93
N PRO A 7 -2.76 -7.05 2.80
CA PRO A 7 -2.57 -6.42 1.49
C PRO A 7 -1.51 -7.14 0.66
N LYS A 8 -1.73 -7.22 -0.65
CA LYS A 8 -0.77 -7.75 -1.63
C LYS A 8 -0.44 -6.72 -2.72
N MET A 9 0.55 -7.05 -3.55
CA MET A 9 0.96 -6.21 -4.67
C MET A 9 -0.23 -5.93 -5.61
N PHE A 10 -0.29 -4.71 -6.11
CA PHE A 10 -1.35 -4.10 -6.92
C PHE A 10 -2.70 -3.87 -6.24
N ASP A 11 -2.85 -4.24 -4.97
CA ASP A 11 -4.01 -3.77 -4.20
C ASP A 11 -3.93 -2.26 -3.99
N VAL A 12 -5.09 -1.61 -3.92
CA VAL A 12 -5.20 -0.23 -3.46
C VAL A 12 -5.56 -0.27 -1.98
N VAL A 13 -4.78 0.43 -1.18
CA VAL A 13 -4.96 0.53 0.27
C VAL A 13 -5.27 1.95 0.70
N ARG A 14 -6.03 2.08 1.79
CA ARG A 14 -6.16 3.33 2.52
C ARG A 14 -5.30 3.28 3.77
N LEU A 15 -4.51 4.32 4.00
CA LEU A 15 -3.69 4.49 5.19
C LEU A 15 -4.50 5.10 6.34
N LYS A 16 -3.96 5.02 7.56
CA LYS A 16 -4.57 5.64 8.75
C LYS A 16 -4.68 7.16 8.65
N ASP A 17 -3.77 7.81 7.93
CA ASP A 17 -3.80 9.25 7.65
C ASP A 17 -4.86 9.66 6.60
N GLY A 18 -5.52 8.68 5.97
CA GLY A 18 -6.57 8.88 4.98
C GLY A 18 -6.11 8.88 3.53
N ARG A 19 -4.80 8.82 3.25
CA ARG A 19 -4.28 8.69 1.87
C ARG A 19 -4.61 7.32 1.30
N GLU A 20 -4.84 7.28 -0.01
CA GLU A 20 -5.05 6.05 -0.76
C GLU A 20 -3.96 5.90 -1.81
N GLY A 21 -3.40 4.69 -1.93
CA GLY A 21 -2.33 4.43 -2.88
C GLY A 21 -2.28 2.96 -3.27
N THR A 22 -1.57 2.69 -4.36
CA THR A 22 -1.39 1.35 -4.91
C THR A 22 -0.10 0.75 -4.38
N ILE A 23 -0.16 -0.49 -3.88
CA ILE A 23 1.06 -1.23 -3.52
C ILE A 23 1.75 -1.66 -4.81
N ILE A 24 2.89 -1.07 -5.11
CA ILE A 24 3.66 -1.40 -6.32
C ILE A 24 4.79 -2.39 -6.05
N ASP A 25 5.20 -2.53 -4.78
CA ASP A 25 6.18 -3.53 -4.34
C ASP A 25 5.97 -3.88 -2.85
N ILE A 26 6.48 -5.04 -2.45
CA ILE A 26 6.50 -5.52 -1.08
C ILE A 26 7.93 -5.92 -0.75
N SER A 27 8.58 -5.15 0.10
CA SER A 27 10.01 -5.29 0.39
C SER A 27 10.25 -5.46 1.89
N GLU A 28 11.44 -5.93 2.26
CA GLU A 28 11.89 -5.99 3.65
C GLU A 28 12.93 -4.90 3.94
N ARG A 29 12.72 -4.14 5.02
CA ARG A 29 13.66 -3.12 5.49
C ARG A 29 13.91 -3.32 6.98
N ASN A 30 15.17 -3.47 7.37
CA ASN A 30 15.59 -3.71 8.76
C ASN A 30 14.91 -4.95 9.41
N GLY A 31 14.61 -5.98 8.62
CA GLY A 31 13.94 -7.21 9.09
C GLY A 31 12.41 -7.07 9.25
N ASN A 32 11.85 -5.92 8.86
CA ASN A 32 10.40 -5.70 8.85
C ASN A 32 9.88 -5.63 7.41
N LYS A 33 8.73 -6.27 7.18
CA LYS A 33 7.98 -6.11 5.92
C LYS A 33 7.51 -4.66 5.78
N ALA A 34 7.59 -4.11 4.57
CA ALA A 34 7.09 -2.79 4.21
C ALA A 34 6.38 -2.85 2.84
N PHE A 35 5.39 -1.98 2.66
CA PHE A 35 4.74 -1.75 1.39
C PHE A 35 5.38 -0.55 0.70
N VAL A 36 5.73 -0.67 -0.57
CA VAL A 36 6.10 0.47 -1.41
C VAL A 36 4.83 0.95 -2.10
N ILE A 37 4.40 2.17 -1.79
CA ILE A 37 3.10 2.71 -2.19
C ILE A 37 3.28 3.92 -3.09
N GLU A 38 2.57 3.90 -4.22
CA GLU A 38 2.41 5.02 -5.15
C GLU A 38 1.03 5.68 -4.93
N PHE A 39 1.01 7.00 -4.76
CA PHE A 39 -0.23 7.75 -4.43
C PHE A 39 -0.86 8.48 -5.61
N ASP A 40 -0.10 8.80 -6.65
CA ASP A 40 -0.58 9.48 -7.86
C ASP A 40 0.10 8.88 -9.11
N PRO A 41 -0.55 7.89 -9.76
CA PRO A 41 0.01 7.22 -10.94
C PRO A 41 0.06 8.12 -12.19
N LEU A 42 -0.49 9.34 -12.13
CA LEU A 42 -0.47 10.29 -13.24
C LEU A 42 0.72 11.27 -13.19
N ASP A 43 1.46 11.32 -12.07
CA ASP A 43 2.66 12.14 -11.94
C ASP A 43 3.92 11.32 -12.29
N PRO A 44 4.60 11.61 -13.42
CA PRO A 44 5.80 10.88 -13.82
C PRO A 44 7.02 11.14 -12.92
N ASN A 45 6.96 12.12 -12.02
CA ASN A 45 8.03 12.39 -11.05
C ASN A 45 7.71 11.84 -9.66
N ILE A 46 6.66 11.01 -9.53
CA ILE A 46 6.17 10.66 -8.22
C ILE A 46 7.20 9.94 -7.36
N GLU A 47 7.29 10.37 -6.11
CA GLU A 47 8.01 9.68 -5.06
C GLU A 47 7.14 8.56 -4.48
N VAL A 48 7.69 7.35 -4.44
CA VAL A 48 7.07 6.20 -3.79
C VAL A 48 7.47 6.18 -2.32
N GLU A 49 6.53 5.86 -1.43
CA GLU A 49 6.80 5.82 0.01
C GLU A 49 6.86 4.39 0.54
N TRP A 50 7.70 4.19 1.54
CA TRP A 50 7.81 2.95 2.29
C TRP A 50 6.92 3.02 3.51
N ILE A 51 5.88 2.19 3.52
CA ILE A 51 4.83 2.21 4.53
C ILE A 51 4.86 0.90 5.33
N GLU A 52 4.94 1.01 6.65
CA GLU A 52 4.86 -0.15 7.53
C GLU A 52 3.44 -0.77 7.50
N PRO A 53 3.29 -2.09 7.64
CA PRO A 53 1.98 -2.74 7.56
C PRO A 53 0.96 -2.28 8.59
N ASN A 54 1.42 -1.79 9.75
CA ASN A 54 0.57 -1.22 10.80
C ASN A 54 -0.06 0.12 10.37
N GLU A 55 0.49 0.84 9.41
CA GLU A 55 -0.03 2.13 8.93
C GLU A 55 -1.16 1.98 7.91
N VAL A 56 -1.33 0.77 7.35
CA VAL A 56 -2.46 0.43 6.50
C VAL A 56 -3.72 0.25 7.35
N LYS A 57 -4.77 0.99 6.99
CA LYS A 57 -6.09 0.90 7.63
C LYS A 57 -6.94 -0.20 7.01
N GLU A 58 -7.00 -0.25 5.68
CA GLU A 58 -7.81 -1.22 4.95
C GLU A 58 -7.36 -1.35 3.49
N VAL A 59 -7.68 -2.50 2.87
CA VAL A 59 -7.64 -2.68 1.41
C VAL A 59 -8.96 -2.15 0.84
N VAL A 60 -8.88 -1.13 -0.03
CA VAL A 60 -10.07 -0.49 -0.64
C VAL A 60 -10.41 -1.10 -2.00
N TRP A 61 -9.42 -1.64 -2.71
CA TRP A 61 -9.62 -2.37 -3.95
C TRP A 61 -8.61 -3.51 -4.08
N GLU A 62 -9.07 -4.63 -4.62
CA GLU A 62 -8.29 -5.85 -4.76
C GLU A 62 -7.95 -6.11 -6.22
N PHE A 63 -6.66 -6.29 -6.49
CA PHE A 63 -6.23 -6.79 -7.79
C PHE A 63 -6.57 -8.28 -7.87
N LYS A 64 -7.37 -8.65 -8.87
CA LYS A 64 -7.69 -10.05 -9.17
C LYS A 64 -6.87 -10.47 -10.39
N GLU A 65 -5.94 -11.38 -10.16
CA GLU A 65 -5.24 -12.12 -11.22
C GLU A 65 -6.20 -13.07 -11.95
#